data_AF-A0A7J6MBC7-F1
#
_entry.id   AF-A0A7J6MBC7-F1
#
_cell.length_a   1.000
_cell.length_b   1.000
_cell.length_c   1.000
_cell.angle_alpha   90.00
_cell.angle_beta   90.00
_cell.angle_gamma   90.00
#
_symmetry.space_group_name_H-M   'P 1'
#
loop_
_entity.id
_entity.type
_entity.pdbx_description
1 polymer ?
#
loop_
_entity_poly.entity_id
_entity_poly.type
_entity_poly.pdbx_seq_one_letter_code
_entity_poly.pdbx_strand_id
1 'polypeptide(L)'
;NSAGWSKKSSSPVKMSTIASGKCNKRDEIRWWVTTTNPSYSGQEFTKEIESCSIKSFAKPDKVASCLVDYTKDSSKTPFNLPPISSDCGMCYGVNAQCSMAHCSFPCGMGTAANSAACLQCNDQYCKPEFYSCSGLYTAIGPPDPQ
;
A
#
# COMPACT_ATOMS: atom_id res chain seq x y z
N ASN A 1 34.39 1.21 -18.15
CA ASN A 1 33.19 2.08 -18.23
C ASN A 1 32.07 1.49 -17.39
N SER A 2 32.03 1.84 -16.10
CA SER A 2 31.03 1.34 -15.16
C SER A 2 30.58 2.52 -14.31
N ALA A 3 29.48 3.17 -14.69
CA ALA A 3 28.98 4.34 -13.99
C ALA A 3 27.63 4.03 -13.33
N GLY A 4 27.66 4.01 -11.99
CA GLY A 4 26.67 4.68 -11.15
C GLY A 4 25.30 4.04 -11.02
N TRP A 5 25.16 3.03 -10.16
CA TRP A 5 23.86 2.74 -9.56
C TRP A 5 23.63 3.69 -8.39
N SER A 6 22.68 4.60 -8.56
CA SER A 6 22.25 5.56 -7.55
C SER A 6 21.86 4.85 -6.26
N LYS A 7 22.50 5.27 -5.16
CA LYS A 7 22.23 4.83 -3.80
C LYS A 7 20.75 5.08 -3.48
N LYS A 8 19.96 4.00 -3.40
CA LYS A 8 18.60 4.05 -2.86
C LYS A 8 18.67 4.58 -1.43
N SER A 9 18.17 5.80 -1.23
CA SER A 9 18.03 6.45 0.07
C SER A 9 17.13 5.57 0.93
N SER A 10 17.75 4.77 1.79
CA SER A 10 17.06 3.88 2.70
C SER A 10 16.57 4.71 3.87
N SER A 11 15.25 4.87 3.99
CA SER A 11 14.63 5.29 5.24
C SER A 11 15.03 4.30 6.36
N PRO A 12 15.17 4.73 7.63
CA PRO A 12 15.86 3.95 8.66
C PRO A 12 15.10 2.72 9.18
N VAL A 13 13.92 2.42 8.64
CA VAL A 13 13.20 1.19 9.01
C VAL A 13 13.81 0.05 8.19
N LYS A 14 14.62 -0.79 8.84
CA LYS A 14 15.18 -1.99 8.21
C LYS A 14 14.03 -2.81 7.64
N MET A 15 14.01 -3.02 6.33
CA MET A 15 13.03 -3.84 5.61
C MET A 15 12.85 -5.24 6.24
N SER A 16 13.91 -5.77 6.88
CA SER A 16 13.89 -7.04 7.63
C SER A 16 13.00 -7.03 8.88
N THR A 17 12.69 -5.86 9.45
CA THR A 17 11.79 -5.71 10.62
C THR A 17 10.33 -5.59 10.19
N ILE A 18 10.07 -5.37 8.89
CA ILE A 18 8.75 -5.06 8.33
C ILE A 18 8.14 -6.26 7.61
N ALA A 19 8.96 -7.19 7.10
CA ALA A 19 8.48 -8.39 6.41
C ALA A 19 7.64 -9.28 7.34
N SER A 20 6.33 -9.05 7.35
CA SER A 20 5.38 -9.87 8.10
C SER A 20 5.24 -11.25 7.45
N GLY A 21 5.26 -11.31 6.11
CA GLY A 21 4.94 -12.51 5.33
C GLY A 21 3.54 -13.07 5.60
N LYS A 22 2.70 -12.32 6.32
CA LYS A 22 1.40 -12.74 6.87
C LYS A 22 0.24 -12.00 6.22
N CYS A 23 0.51 -11.00 5.39
CA CYS A 23 -0.49 -10.28 4.59
C CYS A 23 -0.73 -10.93 3.22
N ASN A 24 -0.81 -12.25 3.19
CA ASN A 24 -0.96 -13.06 1.97
C ASN A 24 -2.03 -14.14 2.09
N LYS A 25 -2.91 -14.03 3.10
CA LYS A 25 -4.08 -14.90 3.24
C LYS A 25 -5.16 -14.50 2.23
N ARG A 26 -6.10 -15.41 1.96
CA ARG A 26 -7.18 -15.22 0.97
C ARG A 26 -7.90 -13.86 1.09
N ASP A 27 -8.30 -13.47 2.30
CA ASP A 27 -9.06 -12.24 2.49
C ASP A 27 -8.17 -10.98 2.41
N GLU A 28 -6.90 -11.10 2.78
CA GLU A 28 -5.91 -10.02 2.65
C GLU A 28 -5.51 -9.79 1.18
N ILE A 29 -5.43 -10.87 0.39
CA ILE A 29 -5.31 -10.80 -1.07
C ILE A 29 -6.50 -10.04 -1.66
N ARG A 30 -7.72 -10.29 -1.17
CA ARG A 30 -8.91 -9.59 -1.66
C ARG A 30 -8.86 -8.09 -1.32
N TRP A 31 -8.38 -7.72 -0.14
CA TRP A 31 -8.10 -6.31 0.18
C TRP A 31 -7.04 -5.70 -0.75
N TRP A 32 -6.01 -6.44 -1.13
CA TRP A 32 -5.03 -5.95 -2.11
C TRP A 32 -5.62 -5.78 -3.52
N VAL A 33 -6.51 -6.69 -3.93
CA VAL A 33 -7.16 -6.60 -5.25
C VAL A 33 -8.08 -5.39 -5.32
N THR A 34 -8.72 -4.99 -4.22
CA THR A 34 -9.58 -3.78 -4.22
C THR A 34 -8.77 -2.51 -4.49
N THR A 35 -7.50 -2.44 -4.06
CA THR A 35 -6.65 -1.24 -4.31
C THR A 35 -6.00 -1.22 -5.68
N THR A 36 -5.94 -2.36 -6.38
CA THR A 36 -5.20 -2.50 -7.64
C THR A 36 -6.08 -2.75 -8.86
N ASN A 37 -7.32 -3.19 -8.66
CA ASN A 37 -8.24 -3.48 -9.75
C ASN A 37 -9.41 -2.48 -9.77
N PRO A 38 -9.52 -1.63 -10.82
CA PRO A 38 -10.55 -0.59 -10.90
C PRO A 38 -11.98 -1.14 -11.06
N SER A 39 -12.14 -2.42 -11.38
CA SER A 39 -13.45 -3.08 -11.46
C SER A 39 -14.05 -3.41 -10.08
N TYR A 40 -13.26 -3.34 -9.00
CA TYR A 40 -13.74 -3.53 -7.64
C TYR A 40 -14.09 -2.18 -7.01
N SER A 41 -15.05 -2.16 -6.08
CA SER A 41 -15.45 -0.94 -5.33
C SER A 41 -14.37 -0.44 -4.36
N GLY A 42 -13.09 -0.72 -4.63
CA GLY A 42 -11.97 -0.38 -3.76
C GLY A 42 -11.59 1.10 -3.77
N GLN A 43 -12.30 1.94 -4.54
CA GLN A 43 -12.15 3.39 -4.44
C GLN A 43 -12.34 3.89 -3.00
N GLU A 44 -13.26 3.30 -2.22
CA GLU A 44 -13.49 3.72 -0.82
C GLU A 44 -12.34 3.32 0.10
N PHE A 45 -11.78 2.11 -0.06
CA PHE A 45 -10.64 1.70 0.73
C PHE A 45 -9.37 2.48 0.36
N THR A 46 -9.14 2.75 -0.94
CA THR A 46 -8.02 3.60 -1.38
C THR A 46 -8.15 5.04 -0.87
N LYS A 47 -9.37 5.60 -0.85
CA LYS A 47 -9.62 6.90 -0.19
C LYS A 47 -9.31 6.85 1.30
N GLU A 48 -9.61 5.74 1.98
CA GLU A 48 -9.26 5.63 3.39
C GLU A 48 -7.75 5.51 3.60
N ILE A 49 -7.03 4.79 2.73
CA ILE A 49 -5.56 4.79 2.75
C ILE A 49 -5.03 6.21 2.64
N GLU A 50 -5.57 7.02 1.73
CA GLU A 50 -5.25 8.45 1.61
C GLU A 50 -5.57 9.23 2.90
N SER A 51 -6.80 9.13 3.41
CA SER A 51 -7.27 9.77 4.65
C SER A 51 -6.35 9.45 5.83
N CYS A 52 -6.08 8.17 6.07
CA CYS A 52 -5.22 7.69 7.15
C CYS A 52 -3.77 8.18 6.96
N SER A 53 -3.27 8.19 5.71
CA SER A 53 -1.92 8.64 5.37
C SER A 53 -1.75 10.13 5.65
N ILE A 54 -2.68 10.97 5.21
CA ILE A 54 -2.64 12.42 5.42
C ILE A 54 -2.72 12.74 6.92
N LYS A 55 -3.73 12.19 7.62
CA LYS A 55 -3.92 12.40 9.07
C LYS A 55 -2.69 11.98 9.90
N SER A 56 -1.98 10.97 9.44
CA SER A 56 -0.85 10.38 10.15
C SER A 56 0.52 10.86 9.69
N PHE A 57 0.58 11.77 8.70
CA PHE A 57 1.82 12.13 8.00
C PHE A 57 2.60 10.90 7.52
N ALA A 58 1.86 9.92 6.99
CA ALA A 58 2.37 8.65 6.48
C ALA A 58 3.24 7.85 7.47
N LYS A 59 3.04 8.01 8.78
CA LYS A 59 3.68 7.17 9.80
C LYS A 59 3.09 5.75 9.76
N PRO A 60 3.89 4.70 9.49
CA PRO A 60 3.35 3.37 9.20
C PRO A 60 2.44 2.78 10.28
N ASP A 61 2.83 2.89 11.55
CA ASP A 61 2.09 2.39 12.72
C ASP A 61 0.72 3.05 12.89
N LYS A 62 0.66 4.36 12.62
CA LYS A 62 -0.57 5.15 12.71
C LYS A 62 -1.49 4.89 11.53
N VAL A 63 -0.94 4.80 10.32
CA VAL A 63 -1.71 4.40 9.14
C VAL A 63 -2.28 2.99 9.33
N ALA A 64 -1.47 2.05 9.81
CA ALA A 64 -1.90 0.70 10.11
C ALA A 64 -3.07 0.66 11.10
N SER A 65 -2.93 1.35 12.24
CA SER A 65 -3.98 1.41 13.27
C SER A 65 -5.27 2.01 12.72
N CYS A 66 -5.16 3.10 11.95
CA CYS A 66 -6.29 3.77 11.31
C CYS A 66 -7.05 2.84 10.34
N LEU A 67 -6.34 2.11 9.48
CA LEU A 67 -6.95 1.19 8.52
C LEU A 67 -7.55 -0.04 9.20
N VAL A 68 -6.88 -0.59 10.21
CA VAL A 68 -7.41 -1.70 11.01
C VAL A 68 -8.72 -1.27 11.68
N ASP A 69 -8.77 -0.08 12.28
CA ASP A 69 -9.98 0.44 12.90
C ASP A 69 -11.11 0.70 11.89
N TYR A 70 -10.79 1.25 10.72
CA TYR A 70 -11.76 1.44 9.64
C TYR A 70 -12.42 0.12 9.22
N THR A 71 -11.62 -0.94 9.03
CA THR A 71 -12.13 -2.22 8.51
C THR A 71 -12.88 -3.07 9.54
N LYS A 72 -12.89 -2.68 10.84
CA LYS A 72 -13.76 -3.30 11.86
C LYS A 72 -15.24 -3.05 11.59
N ASP A 73 -15.55 -1.96 10.89
CA ASP A 73 -16.93 -1.63 10.51
C ASP A 73 -17.30 -2.41 9.24
N SER A 74 -18.01 -3.52 9.41
CA SER A 74 -18.46 -4.37 8.30
C SER A 74 -19.25 -3.63 7.22
N SER A 75 -19.91 -2.51 7.54
CA SER A 75 -20.63 -1.69 6.55
C SER A 75 -19.71 -0.96 5.57
N LYS A 76 -18.42 -0.84 5.91
CA LYS A 76 -17.38 -0.20 5.09
C LYS A 76 -16.51 -1.21 4.35
N THR A 77 -16.72 -2.50 4.58
CA THR A 77 -15.95 -3.56 3.93
C THR A 77 -16.62 -3.97 2.62
N PRO A 78 -15.90 -3.99 1.49
CA PRO A 78 -16.47 -4.51 0.26
C PRO A 78 -16.69 -6.02 0.41
N PHE A 79 -17.77 -6.56 -0.16
CA PHE A 79 -18.06 -8.00 -0.19
C PHE A 79 -18.07 -8.72 1.17
N ASN A 80 -18.39 -8.02 2.27
CA ASN A 80 -18.32 -8.56 3.64
C ASN A 80 -16.94 -9.14 3.98
N LEU A 81 -15.87 -8.51 3.50
CA LEU A 81 -14.51 -8.90 3.87
C LEU A 81 -14.31 -8.76 5.38
N PRO A 82 -13.59 -9.71 6.02
CA PRO A 82 -13.17 -9.51 7.40
C PRO A 82 -12.21 -8.32 7.49
N PRO A 83 -12.05 -7.73 8.69
CA PRO A 83 -11.09 -6.66 8.92
C PRO A 83 -9.67 -7.09 8.54
N ILE A 84 -8.87 -6.16 8.02
CA ILE A 84 -7.46 -6.44 7.77
C ILE A 84 -6.74 -6.73 9.09
N SER A 85 -5.77 -7.65 9.05
CA SER A 85 -4.90 -7.90 10.19
C SER A 85 -3.98 -6.70 10.47
N SER A 86 -3.46 -6.61 11.70
CA SER A 86 -2.46 -5.58 12.05
C SER A 86 -1.22 -5.67 11.18
N ASP A 87 -0.79 -6.88 10.82
CA ASP A 87 0.35 -7.12 9.94
C ASP A 87 0.08 -6.53 8.53
N CYS A 88 -1.13 -6.72 8.00
CA CYS A 88 -1.53 -6.07 6.75
C CYS A 88 -1.62 -4.56 6.83
N GLY A 89 -2.22 -4.04 7.91
CA GLY A 89 -2.26 -2.60 8.18
C GLY A 89 -0.85 -2.01 8.13
N MET A 90 0.14 -2.67 8.72
CA MET A 90 1.53 -2.25 8.67
C MET A 90 2.08 -2.21 7.24
N CYS A 91 1.78 -3.20 6.40
CA CYS A 91 2.22 -3.18 5.01
C CYS A 91 1.62 -2.03 4.20
N TYR A 92 0.34 -1.70 4.41
CA TYR A 92 -0.25 -0.49 3.84
C TYR A 92 0.40 0.79 4.37
N GLY A 93 0.70 0.83 5.67
CA GLY A 93 1.41 1.96 6.29
C GLY A 93 2.82 2.18 5.74
N VAL A 94 3.55 1.11 5.45
CA VAL A 94 4.88 1.17 4.82
C VAL A 94 4.77 1.67 3.39
N ASN A 95 3.78 1.17 2.63
CA ASN A 95 3.51 1.67 1.28
C ASN A 95 3.14 3.16 1.29
N ALA A 96 2.33 3.61 2.26
CA ALA A 96 2.00 5.02 2.44
C ALA A 96 3.25 5.88 2.74
N GLN A 97 4.13 5.39 3.62
CA GLN A 97 5.39 6.08 3.92
C GLN A 97 6.28 6.20 2.69
N CYS A 98 6.44 5.11 1.93
CA CYS A 98 7.18 5.13 0.67
C CYS A 98 6.56 6.12 -0.33
N SER A 99 5.24 6.09 -0.49
CA SER A 99 4.51 6.98 -1.40
C SER A 99 4.72 8.45 -1.02
N MET A 100 4.70 8.78 0.27
CA MET A 100 5.00 10.14 0.73
C MET A 100 6.46 10.54 0.46
N ALA A 101 7.42 9.61 0.58
CA ALA A 101 8.83 9.88 0.35
C ALA A 101 9.22 10.00 -1.13
N HIS A 102 8.61 9.19 -2.00
CA HIS A 102 9.01 9.05 -3.41
C HIS A 102 7.99 9.58 -4.41
N CYS A 103 6.70 9.61 -4.03
CA CYS A 103 5.58 9.84 -4.93
C CYS A 103 4.67 11.00 -4.49
N SER A 104 5.07 11.80 -3.50
CA SER A 104 4.25 12.91 -2.99
C SER A 104 3.79 13.87 -4.09
N PHE A 105 4.66 14.27 -5.00
CA PHE A 105 4.27 15.16 -6.12
C PHE A 105 3.31 14.47 -7.12
N PRO A 106 3.63 13.29 -7.69
CA PRO A 106 2.67 12.53 -8.53
C PRO A 106 1.32 12.23 -7.87
N CYS A 107 1.32 12.07 -6.54
CA CYS A 107 0.15 11.76 -5.73
C CYS A 107 -0.54 12.99 -5.14
N GLY A 108 -0.17 14.22 -5.53
CA GLY A 108 -0.81 15.44 -5.03
C GLY A 108 -0.75 15.56 -3.51
N MET A 109 0.40 15.25 -2.91
CA MET A 109 0.62 15.19 -1.45
C MET A 109 -0.31 14.19 -0.74
N GLY A 110 -0.73 13.15 -1.45
CA GLY A 110 -1.67 12.14 -0.98
C GLY A 110 -3.11 12.36 -1.45
N THR A 111 -3.46 13.54 -1.95
CA THR A 111 -4.85 13.88 -2.35
C THR A 111 -5.29 13.36 -3.73
N ALA A 112 -4.35 12.73 -4.45
CA ALA A 112 -4.57 12.20 -5.79
C ALA A 112 -4.06 10.76 -5.90
N ALA A 113 -4.35 9.93 -4.88
CA ALA A 113 -3.85 8.54 -4.78
C ALA A 113 -4.23 7.66 -6.00
N ASN A 114 -5.33 7.98 -6.67
CA ASN A 114 -5.82 7.26 -7.85
C ASN A 114 -5.37 7.86 -9.19
N SER A 115 -4.55 8.93 -9.19
CA SER A 115 -4.07 9.51 -10.45
C SER A 115 -3.15 8.52 -11.16
N ALA A 116 -3.18 8.49 -12.50
CA ALA A 116 -2.31 7.61 -13.28
C ALA A 116 -0.81 7.83 -12.94
N ALA A 117 -0.41 9.09 -12.70
CA ALA A 117 0.95 9.43 -12.30
C ALA A 117 1.31 8.90 -10.90
N CYS A 118 0.37 8.98 -9.94
CA CYS A 118 0.55 8.42 -8.61
C CYS A 118 0.69 6.90 -8.65
N LEU A 119 -0.19 6.22 -9.38
CA LEU A 119 -0.17 4.78 -9.55
C LEU A 119 1.16 4.32 -10.17
N GLN A 120 1.57 4.94 -11.28
CA GLN A 120 2.84 4.62 -11.94
C GLN A 120 4.04 4.81 -11.01
N CYS A 121 4.07 5.88 -10.21
CA CYS A 121 5.13 6.10 -9.25
C CYS A 121 5.14 5.04 -8.14
N ASN A 122 3.97 4.73 -7.58
CA ASN A 122 3.85 3.70 -6.55
C ASN A 122 4.27 2.32 -7.09
N ASP A 123 3.95 2.01 -8.34
CA ASP A 123 4.32 0.76 -8.99
C ASP A 123 5.83 0.60 -9.12
N GLN A 124 6.51 1.70 -9.47
CA GLN A 124 7.95 1.71 -9.64
C GLN A 124 8.71 1.67 -8.31
N TYR A 125 8.25 2.42 -7.29
CA TYR A 125 9.04 2.67 -6.08
C TYR A 125 8.52 1.94 -4.83
N CYS A 126 7.21 1.75 -4.71
CA CYS A 126 6.58 1.39 -3.43
C CYS A 126 5.90 0.02 -3.39
N LYS A 127 5.33 -0.44 -4.51
CA LYS A 127 4.80 -1.81 -4.64
C LYS A 127 5.84 -2.89 -4.29
N PRO A 128 7.13 -2.78 -4.68
CA PRO A 128 8.14 -3.74 -4.26
C PRO A 128 8.29 -3.87 -2.74
N GLU A 129 8.21 -2.76 -2.00
CA GLU A 129 8.26 -2.78 -0.53
C GLU A 129 6.99 -3.40 0.05
N PHE A 130 5.83 -3.08 -0.51
CA PHE A 130 4.58 -3.71 -0.11
C PHE A 130 4.61 -5.23 -0.31
N TYR A 131 5.08 -5.72 -1.46
CA TYR A 131 5.23 -7.15 -1.73
C TYR A 131 6.21 -7.81 -0.76
N SER A 132 7.35 -7.17 -0.50
CA SER A 132 8.30 -7.65 0.50
C SER A 132 7.72 -7.68 1.91
N CYS A 133 6.87 -6.72 2.28
CA CYS A 133 6.21 -6.69 3.58
C CYS A 133 5.15 -7.79 3.70
N SER A 134 4.31 -7.89 2.68
CA SER A 134 3.09 -8.69 2.72
C SER A 134 3.34 -10.18 2.47
N GLY A 135 4.38 -10.51 1.70
CA GLY A 135 4.57 -11.84 1.13
C GLY A 135 3.63 -12.12 -0.04
N LEU A 136 3.01 -11.08 -0.62
CA LEU A 136 2.27 -11.17 -1.88
C LEU A 136 3.25 -11.17 -3.06
N TYR A 137 3.01 -12.04 -4.03
CA TYR A 137 3.80 -12.09 -5.26
C TYR A 137 3.08 -11.36 -6.40
N THR A 138 3.85 -10.77 -7.30
CA THR A 138 3.34 -10.05 -8.49
C THR A 138 2.45 -10.90 -9.40
N ALA A 139 2.62 -12.24 -9.39
CA ALA A 139 1.81 -13.19 -10.16
C ALA A 139 0.32 -13.26 -9.74
N ILE A 140 -0.09 -12.59 -8.66
CA ILE A 140 -1.49 -12.48 -8.23
C ILE A 140 -2.18 -11.25 -8.86
N GLY A 141 -1.41 -10.30 -9.42
CA GLY A 141 -1.96 -9.29 -10.34
C GLY A 141 -1.90 -9.84 -11.77
N PRO A 142 -2.92 -9.62 -12.62
CA PRO A 142 -2.77 -9.93 -14.05
C PRO A 142 -1.51 -9.22 -14.57
N PRO A 143 -0.69 -9.86 -15.42
CA PRO A 143 0.45 -9.19 -16.04
C PRO A 143 -0.06 -7.96 -16.80
N ASP A 144 0.66 -6.84 -16.68
CA ASP A 144 0.41 -5.66 -17.51
C ASP A 144 0.36 -6.09 -18.98
N PRO A 145 -0.63 -5.61 -19.76
CA PRO A 145 -0.62 -5.82 -21.20
C PRO A 145 0.68 -5.27 -21.79
N GLN A 146 1.42 -6.12 -22.50
CA GLN A 146 2.52 -5.68 -23.38
C GLN A 146 1.95 -4.93 -24.59
#